data_AF-A0A518D1L7-F1
#
_entry.id   AF-A0A518D1L7-F1
#
_cell.length_a   1.000
_cell.length_b   1.000
_cell.length_c   1.000
_cell.angle_alpha   90.00
_cell.angle_beta   90.00
_cell.angle_gamma   90.00
#
_symmetry.space_group_name_H-M   'P 1'
#
loop_
_entity.id
_entity.type
_entity.pdbx_description
1 polymer ?
#
loop_
_entity_poly.entity_id
_entity_poly.type
_entity_poly.pdbx_seq_one_letter_code
_entity_poly.pdbx_strand_id
1 'polypeptide(L)'
;MHLHVAGAVAALVASGTYLAGPAQDVAWEEVSLTADAPKDWAHLIPDEEWFSINGPIFIGPFEFATAAKNETKILVATTAGGDPKAGVSVSGDILKLKGETSEGERFSYAIRVRGAANGGFEWSPAGIRTGTVEGKKVMLFDRNGNGIYNDLGQDAIAVGNSKGAALFGRVLMVDEQLFHVEVDEQGNTLRYRPYDGETGVIDVTSEFGLKADLESAIFSTAGGDMSFDLSGTKGEVRVPVGSYELTFAFVAKGSDTAKIARGKMELLPVTAEQGALLEWGSELAGAPMVRRGGAEVTISPEYRIYGNGGEEYYDFTPDPLPSQYEIKDAETDKRLKKGSLPSG
;
A
#
# COMPACT_ATOMS: atom_id res chain seq x y z
N MET A 1 -21.46 18.73 -36.12
CA MET A 1 -21.17 19.66 -35.01
C MET A 1 -22.10 19.29 -33.86
N HIS A 2 -21.75 18.23 -33.13
CA HIS A 2 -22.55 17.72 -32.02
C HIS A 2 -22.00 18.33 -30.73
N LEU A 3 -22.74 19.28 -30.17
CA LEU A 3 -22.51 19.80 -28.83
C LEU A 3 -22.86 18.68 -27.83
N HIS A 4 -21.86 18.16 -27.12
CA HIS A 4 -22.10 17.45 -25.87
C HIS A 4 -22.33 18.51 -24.79
N VAL A 5 -23.57 18.54 -24.29
CA VAL A 5 -23.96 19.31 -23.11
C VAL A 5 -23.60 18.46 -21.90
N ALA A 6 -22.51 18.80 -21.22
CA ALA A 6 -22.18 18.25 -19.92
C ALA A 6 -23.22 18.77 -18.91
N GLY A 7 -24.11 17.88 -18.46
CA GLY A 7 -25.05 18.17 -17.38
C GLY A 7 -24.34 18.01 -16.05
N ALA A 8 -24.12 19.12 -15.34
CA ALA A 8 -23.68 19.10 -13.95
C ALA A 8 -24.79 18.51 -13.08
N VAL A 9 -24.54 17.33 -12.50
CA VAL A 9 -25.40 16.74 -11.48
C VAL A 9 -25.00 17.36 -10.14
N ALA A 10 -25.78 18.32 -9.66
CA ALA A 10 -25.63 18.86 -8.31
C ALA A 10 -26.20 17.83 -7.31
N ALA A 11 -25.34 17.05 -6.67
CA ALA A 11 -25.72 16.22 -5.54
C ALA A 11 -26.06 17.13 -4.34
N LEU A 12 -27.30 17.02 -3.85
CA LEU A 12 -27.77 17.74 -2.68
C LEU A 12 -27.30 16.98 -1.42
N VAL A 13 -26.10 17.27 -0.93
CA VAL A 13 -25.59 16.69 0.32
C VAL A 13 -26.30 17.41 1.48
N ALA A 14 -27.04 16.64 2.29
CA ALA A 14 -27.65 17.16 3.51
C ALA A 14 -26.54 17.40 4.55
N SER A 15 -26.04 18.63 4.63
CA SER A 15 -25.05 19.04 5.63
C SER A 15 -25.66 19.07 7.03
N GLY A 16 -25.63 17.93 7.72
CA GLY A 16 -25.84 17.88 9.17
C GLY A 16 -24.70 18.63 9.86
N THR A 17 -24.97 19.85 10.30
CA THR A 17 -24.05 20.63 11.13
C THR A 17 -23.98 20.01 12.52
N TYR A 18 -23.02 19.09 12.71
CA TYR A 18 -22.63 18.65 14.04
C TYR A 18 -21.71 19.72 14.62
N LEU A 19 -22.25 20.52 15.55
CA LEU A 19 -21.44 21.40 16.37
C LEU A 19 -20.50 20.53 17.21
N ALA A 20 -19.19 20.66 16.98
CA ALA A 20 -18.18 20.06 17.84
C ALA A 20 -18.38 20.59 19.27
N GLY A 21 -18.76 19.70 20.18
CA GLY A 21 -18.77 20.01 21.60
C GLY A 21 -17.37 20.34 22.11
N PRO A 22 -17.22 20.97 23.28
CA PRO A 22 -15.89 21.20 23.87
C PRO A 22 -15.14 19.87 23.99
N ALA A 23 -13.86 19.87 23.62
CA ALA A 23 -12.97 18.73 23.75
C ALA A 23 -13.02 18.22 25.20
N GLN A 24 -13.70 17.09 25.41
CA GLN A 24 -13.57 16.34 26.64
C GLN A 24 -12.23 15.63 26.56
N ASP A 25 -11.44 15.69 27.64
CA ASP A 25 -10.28 14.82 27.81
C ASP A 25 -10.79 13.37 27.93
N VAL A 26 -11.07 12.74 26.78
CA VAL A 26 -11.41 11.33 26.72
C VAL A 26 -10.14 10.56 27.03
N ALA A 27 -10.24 9.67 28.02
CA ALA A 27 -9.14 8.81 28.43
C ALA A 27 -8.71 7.91 27.26
N TRP A 28 -7.41 7.62 27.18
CA TRP A 28 -6.88 6.62 26.28
C TRP A 28 -7.30 5.23 26.72
N GLU A 29 -7.78 4.44 25.79
CA GLU A 29 -7.94 2.99 25.93
C GLU A 29 -6.64 2.31 25.48
N GLU A 30 -6.31 1.18 26.09
CA GLU A 30 -5.06 0.46 25.84
C GLU A 30 -5.32 -1.01 25.50
N VAL A 31 -4.61 -1.51 24.51
CA VAL A 31 -4.70 -2.88 23.98
C VAL A 31 -3.30 -3.47 23.90
N SER A 32 -3.12 -4.63 24.52
CA SER A 32 -1.91 -5.43 24.31
C SER A 32 -1.95 -6.10 22.94
N LEU A 33 -0.85 -5.96 22.21
CA LEU A 33 -0.62 -6.60 20.93
C LEU A 33 0.23 -7.86 21.10
N THR A 34 -0.02 -8.84 20.24
CA THR A 34 0.69 -10.13 20.26
C THR A 34 1.41 -10.36 18.94
N ALA A 35 2.63 -10.88 19.03
CA ALA A 35 3.39 -11.27 17.84
C ALA A 35 2.73 -12.49 17.16
N ASP A 36 2.52 -12.38 15.86
CA ASP A 36 2.06 -13.45 15.00
C ASP A 36 2.91 -13.50 13.72
N ALA A 37 2.87 -14.64 13.03
CA ALA A 37 3.48 -14.81 11.72
C ALA A 37 2.49 -15.65 10.90
N PRO A 38 1.75 -15.02 9.95
CA PRO A 38 0.75 -15.72 9.19
C PRO A 38 1.39 -16.86 8.39
N LYS A 39 0.62 -17.92 8.12
CA LYS A 39 1.14 -19.03 7.29
C LYS A 39 1.21 -18.65 5.81
N ASP A 40 0.22 -17.89 5.37
CA ASP A 40 0.07 -17.41 4.00
C ASP A 40 0.10 -15.88 4.03
N TRP A 41 0.90 -15.28 3.15
CA TRP A 41 0.97 -13.82 3.05
C TRP A 41 -0.01 -13.31 2.01
N ALA A 42 -1.15 -12.82 2.46
CA ALA A 42 -2.21 -12.29 1.60
C ALA A 42 -2.42 -10.78 1.74
N HIS A 43 -1.55 -10.10 2.52
CA HIS A 43 -1.65 -8.66 2.77
C HIS A 43 -1.00 -7.87 1.63
N LEU A 44 -1.67 -6.80 1.24
CA LEU A 44 -1.20 -5.82 0.26
C LEU A 44 -0.63 -4.62 1.03
N ILE A 45 0.68 -4.48 1.01
CA ILE A 45 1.40 -3.42 1.72
C ILE A 45 1.94 -2.42 0.67
N PRO A 46 1.64 -1.12 0.79
CA PRO A 46 2.23 -0.08 -0.04
C PRO A 46 3.75 -0.16 -0.02
N ASP A 47 4.37 -0.07 -1.20
CA ASP A 47 5.84 -0.03 -1.34
C ASP A 47 6.56 -1.11 -0.52
N GLU A 48 6.04 -2.34 -0.53
CA GLU A 48 6.66 -3.48 0.17
C GLU A 48 8.14 -3.60 -0.21
N GLU A 49 9.01 -3.42 0.79
CA GLU A 49 10.45 -3.45 0.60
C GLU A 49 10.98 -4.88 0.64
N TRP A 50 11.84 -5.20 -0.32
CA TRP A 50 12.60 -6.44 -0.36
C TRP A 50 14.10 -6.11 -0.34
N PHE A 51 14.79 -6.67 0.64
CA PHE A 51 16.19 -6.39 0.93
C PHE A 51 17.06 -7.52 0.37
N SER A 52 18.02 -7.18 -0.49
CA SER A 52 18.97 -8.16 -1.01
C SER A 52 19.80 -8.81 0.11
N ILE A 53 19.94 -10.13 0.07
CA ILE A 53 20.77 -10.89 1.00
C ILE A 53 22.18 -11.03 0.40
N ASN A 54 23.04 -10.07 0.70
CA ASN A 54 24.46 -10.07 0.32
C ASN A 54 25.41 -10.45 1.48
N GLY A 55 24.84 -10.86 2.60
CA GLY A 55 25.53 -11.14 3.85
C GLY A 55 24.53 -11.50 4.96
N PRO A 56 24.87 -11.27 6.23
CA PRO A 56 23.94 -11.44 7.32
C PRO A 56 22.68 -10.56 7.17
N ILE A 57 21.55 -11.06 7.67
CA ILE A 57 20.33 -10.28 7.82
C ILE A 57 20.42 -9.56 9.17
N PHE A 58 20.05 -8.28 9.20
CA PHE A 58 20.01 -7.47 10.41
C PHE A 58 18.59 -7.10 10.75
N ILE A 59 18.17 -7.41 11.98
CA ILE A 59 16.93 -6.91 12.58
C ILE A 59 17.33 -6.09 13.80
N GLY A 60 17.22 -4.76 13.71
CA GLY A 60 17.80 -3.85 14.71
C GLY A 60 19.30 -4.14 14.93
N PRO A 61 19.75 -4.37 16.19
CA PRO A 61 21.15 -4.69 16.48
C PRO A 61 21.51 -6.17 16.27
N PHE A 62 20.57 -7.03 15.87
CA PHE A 62 20.77 -8.48 15.84
C PHE A 62 21.17 -8.97 14.46
N GLU A 63 22.25 -9.75 14.42
CA GLU A 63 22.79 -10.35 13.20
C GLU A 63 22.36 -11.82 13.05
N PHE A 64 21.87 -12.15 11.86
CA PHE A 64 21.51 -13.51 11.46
C PHE A 64 22.34 -13.93 10.25
N ALA A 65 23.35 -14.78 10.49
CA ALA A 65 24.24 -15.25 9.44
C ALA A 65 23.47 -15.97 8.31
N THR A 66 23.94 -15.79 7.08
CA THR A 66 23.39 -16.47 5.90
C THR A 66 24.48 -17.17 5.11
N ALA A 67 24.12 -18.23 4.38
CA ALA A 67 25.02 -18.91 3.46
C ALA A 67 24.24 -19.46 2.27
N ALA A 68 24.62 -19.08 1.05
CA ALA A 68 24.06 -19.67 -0.16
C ALA A 68 24.43 -21.16 -0.20
N LYS A 69 23.42 -22.04 -0.33
CA LYS A 69 23.65 -23.47 -0.53
C LYS A 69 23.77 -23.81 -2.01
N ASN A 70 22.93 -23.20 -2.84
CA ASN A 70 22.97 -23.21 -4.30
C ASN A 70 22.10 -22.06 -4.84
N GLU A 71 21.91 -21.98 -6.16
CA GLU A 71 21.10 -20.95 -6.82
C GLU A 71 19.64 -20.91 -6.35
N THR A 72 19.13 -22.00 -5.77
CA THR A 72 17.72 -22.12 -5.38
C THR A 72 17.50 -22.31 -3.88
N LYS A 73 18.55 -22.26 -3.07
CA LYS A 73 18.47 -22.50 -1.63
C LYS A 73 19.48 -21.68 -0.86
N ILE A 74 19.01 -21.01 0.18
CA ILE A 74 19.81 -20.27 1.15
C ILE A 74 19.67 -20.88 2.54
N LEU A 75 20.75 -20.89 3.32
CA LEU A 75 20.75 -21.19 4.73
C LEU A 75 20.71 -19.89 5.53
N VAL A 76 19.87 -19.84 6.55
CA VAL A 76 19.73 -18.69 7.46
C VAL A 76 19.85 -19.19 8.90
N ALA A 77 20.55 -18.44 9.74
CA ALA A 77 20.56 -18.66 11.18
C ALA A 77 19.22 -18.22 11.77
N THR A 78 18.56 -19.07 12.56
CA THR A 78 17.29 -18.73 13.22
C THR A 78 17.49 -18.18 14.62
N THR A 79 18.73 -18.10 15.09
CA THR A 79 19.12 -17.50 16.36
C THR A 79 20.19 -16.44 16.10
N ALA A 80 20.05 -15.26 16.71
CA ALA A 80 21.02 -14.18 16.59
C ALA A 80 22.43 -14.65 16.96
N GLY A 81 23.42 -14.32 16.11
CA GLY A 81 24.82 -14.76 16.25
C GLY A 81 25.07 -16.26 16.06
N GLY A 82 24.05 -17.03 15.67
CA GLY A 82 24.17 -18.46 15.42
C GLY A 82 24.66 -18.80 14.01
N ASP A 83 25.07 -20.05 13.82
CA ASP A 83 25.43 -20.56 12.48
C ASP A 83 24.18 -20.76 11.60
N PRO A 84 24.30 -20.59 10.27
CA PRO A 84 23.22 -20.89 9.32
C PRO A 84 22.84 -22.38 9.36
N LYS A 85 21.58 -22.69 9.71
CA LYS A 85 21.08 -24.07 9.84
C LYS A 85 19.74 -24.31 9.19
N ALA A 86 18.85 -23.31 9.15
CA ALA A 86 17.55 -23.43 8.49
C ALA A 86 17.71 -23.19 7.00
N GLY A 87 17.27 -24.13 6.17
CA GLY A 87 17.35 -24.00 4.71
C GLY A 87 16.02 -23.58 4.10
N VAL A 88 16.02 -22.45 3.39
CA VAL A 88 14.86 -21.88 2.68
C VAL A 88 15.00 -22.12 1.20
N SER A 89 13.92 -22.57 0.56
CA SER A 89 13.87 -22.73 -0.90
C SER A 89 13.41 -21.43 -1.55
N VAL A 90 13.71 -21.22 -2.84
CA VAL A 90 13.18 -20.07 -3.59
C VAL A 90 11.65 -20.09 -3.52
N SER A 91 11.10 -19.03 -2.93
CA SER A 91 9.67 -18.67 -2.82
C SER A 91 8.96 -19.09 -1.53
N GLY A 92 8.57 -18.08 -0.75
CA GLY A 92 7.41 -18.11 0.12
C GLY A 92 7.60 -18.69 1.52
N ASP A 93 8.77 -19.24 1.85
CA ASP A 93 9.01 -19.74 3.20
C ASP A 93 9.06 -18.57 4.19
N ILE A 94 8.22 -18.65 5.23
CA ILE A 94 8.26 -17.76 6.37
C ILE A 94 9.20 -18.36 7.43
N LEU A 95 10.28 -17.64 7.74
CA LEU A 95 11.23 -18.02 8.77
C LEU A 95 10.98 -17.22 10.05
N LYS A 96 10.97 -17.92 11.18
CA LYS A 96 10.99 -17.31 12.51
C LYS A 96 12.43 -17.21 13.02
N LEU A 97 12.91 -15.99 13.13
CA LEU A 97 14.17 -15.58 13.75
C LEU A 97 13.95 -15.34 15.24
N LYS A 98 14.95 -15.64 16.06
CA LYS A 98 14.92 -15.48 17.52
C LYS A 98 16.20 -14.82 18.00
N GLY A 99 16.12 -14.02 19.05
CA GLY A 99 17.29 -13.48 19.71
C GLY A 99 17.00 -13.14 21.16
N GLU A 100 18.02 -12.62 21.82
CA GLU A 100 17.97 -12.19 23.21
C GLU A 100 18.72 -10.86 23.32
N THR A 101 18.10 -9.85 23.93
CA THR A 101 18.69 -8.53 24.14
C THR A 101 19.85 -8.59 25.14
N SER A 102 20.63 -7.52 25.26
CA SER A 102 21.65 -7.40 26.31
C SER A 102 21.08 -7.49 27.73
N GLU A 103 19.78 -7.24 27.89
CA GLU A 103 19.05 -7.32 29.16
C GLU A 103 18.44 -8.70 29.42
N GLY A 104 18.63 -9.66 28.50
CA GLY A 104 18.11 -11.03 28.63
C GLY A 104 16.68 -11.21 28.11
N GLU A 105 16.10 -10.18 27.48
CA GLU A 105 14.75 -10.27 26.92
C GLU A 105 14.76 -11.01 25.60
N ARG A 106 13.93 -12.03 25.48
CA ARG A 106 13.83 -12.83 24.25
C ARG A 106 12.84 -12.21 23.29
N PHE A 107 13.20 -12.17 22.02
CA PHE A 107 12.29 -11.76 20.96
C PHE A 107 12.20 -12.82 19.85
N SER A 108 11.11 -12.73 19.08
CA SER A 108 10.90 -13.50 17.87
C SER A 108 10.48 -12.53 16.76
N TYR A 109 11.07 -12.70 15.58
CA TYR A 109 10.78 -11.89 14.41
C TYR A 109 10.56 -12.82 13.21
N ALA A 110 9.64 -12.52 12.31
CA ALA A 110 9.41 -13.35 11.14
C ALA A 110 9.81 -12.62 9.86
N ILE A 111 10.43 -13.35 8.93
CA ILE A 111 10.80 -12.85 7.60
C ILE A 111 10.27 -13.80 6.53
N ARG A 112 10.04 -13.27 5.33
CA ARG A 112 9.86 -14.02 4.09
C ARG A 112 11.12 -13.93 3.27
N VAL A 113 11.46 -15.00 2.57
CA VAL A 113 12.61 -15.03 1.67
C VAL A 113 12.16 -15.50 0.29
N ARG A 114 12.69 -14.86 -0.76
CA ARG A 114 12.49 -15.29 -2.15
C ARG A 114 13.78 -15.13 -2.95
N GLY A 115 13.77 -15.64 -4.17
CA GLY A 115 14.84 -15.40 -5.14
C GLY A 115 14.65 -14.03 -5.79
N ALA A 116 15.74 -13.30 -5.99
CA ALA A 116 15.71 -12.00 -6.65
C ALA A 116 15.70 -12.14 -8.18
N ALA A 117 15.08 -11.19 -8.88
CA ALA A 117 14.96 -11.22 -10.34
C ALA A 117 16.31 -11.20 -11.08
N ASN A 118 17.33 -10.60 -10.48
CA ASN A 118 18.71 -10.52 -10.99
C ASN A 118 19.61 -11.66 -10.50
N GLY A 119 19.03 -12.69 -9.86
CA GLY A 119 19.77 -13.77 -9.20
C GLY A 119 20.13 -13.43 -7.74
N GLY A 120 20.31 -14.47 -6.92
CA GLY A 120 20.49 -14.32 -5.47
C GLY A 120 19.17 -14.38 -4.71
N PHE A 121 19.19 -13.90 -3.47
CA PHE A 121 18.05 -13.96 -2.56
C PHE A 121 17.74 -12.59 -1.99
N GLU A 122 16.48 -12.37 -1.66
CA GLU A 122 16.00 -11.18 -0.97
C GLU A 122 15.02 -11.58 0.14
N TRP A 123 14.91 -10.72 1.15
CA TRP A 123 14.00 -10.93 2.26
C TRP A 123 13.10 -9.72 2.48
N SER A 124 11.96 -9.95 3.11
CA SER A 124 11.05 -8.89 3.56
C SER A 124 10.47 -9.28 4.92
N PRO A 125 10.12 -8.32 5.78
CA PRO A 125 9.40 -8.59 7.03
C PRO A 125 8.15 -9.45 6.82
N ALA A 126 7.86 -10.28 7.82
CA ALA A 126 6.69 -11.13 7.87
C ALA A 126 6.09 -11.28 9.28
N GLY A 127 6.69 -10.64 10.28
CA GLY A 127 6.16 -10.57 11.63
C GLY A 127 5.07 -9.52 11.70
N ILE A 128 3.93 -9.88 12.27
CA ILE A 128 2.82 -8.95 12.49
C ILE A 128 2.55 -8.81 13.99
N ARG A 129 2.13 -7.63 14.43
CA ARG A 129 1.60 -7.42 15.78
C ARG A 129 0.10 -7.31 15.70
N THR A 130 -0.61 -8.13 16.46
CA THR A 130 -2.06 -8.25 16.35
C THR A 130 -2.76 -7.91 17.65
N GLY A 131 -3.84 -7.13 17.55
CA GLY A 131 -4.68 -6.73 18.66
C GLY A 131 -6.14 -6.61 18.24
N THR A 132 -6.97 -6.05 19.10
CA THR A 132 -8.37 -5.76 18.79
C THR A 132 -8.73 -4.36 19.28
N VAL A 133 -9.25 -3.52 18.38
CA VAL A 133 -9.72 -2.15 18.65
C VAL A 133 -11.18 -2.10 18.20
N GLU A 134 -12.08 -1.65 19.08
CA GLU A 134 -13.53 -1.60 18.80
C GLU A 134 -14.09 -2.92 18.21
N GLY A 135 -13.63 -4.06 18.72
CA GLY A 135 -14.04 -5.39 18.26
C GLY A 135 -13.51 -5.80 16.88
N LYS A 136 -12.63 -4.99 16.25
CA LYS A 136 -11.97 -5.33 14.98
C LYS A 136 -10.51 -5.69 15.21
N LYS A 137 -10.07 -6.75 14.54
CA LYS A 137 -8.66 -7.13 14.52
C LYS A 137 -7.85 -5.99 13.90
N VAL A 138 -6.79 -5.58 14.56
CA VAL A 138 -5.77 -4.69 13.99
C VAL A 138 -4.48 -5.48 13.81
N MET A 139 -3.77 -5.23 12.71
CA MET A 139 -2.51 -5.91 12.37
C MET A 139 -1.48 -4.85 11.99
N LEU A 140 -0.41 -4.74 12.75
CA LEU A 140 0.74 -3.88 12.44
C LEU A 140 1.83 -4.66 11.74
N PHE A 141 2.48 -3.98 10.80
CA PHE A 141 3.55 -4.52 9.97
C PHE A 141 4.75 -3.56 10.06
N ASP A 142 5.89 -4.08 10.49
CA ASP A 142 7.18 -3.40 10.37
C ASP A 142 7.61 -3.49 8.90
N ARG A 143 7.51 -2.39 8.15
CA ARG A 143 7.71 -2.44 6.68
C ARG A 143 9.19 -2.39 6.32
N ASN A 144 9.97 -1.60 7.06
CA ASN A 144 11.40 -1.38 6.79
C ASN A 144 12.31 -2.45 7.42
N GLY A 145 11.75 -3.34 8.23
CA GLY A 145 12.47 -4.43 8.86
C GLY A 145 13.40 -4.03 10.00
N ASN A 146 13.22 -2.85 10.59
CA ASN A 146 14.11 -2.35 11.64
C ASN A 146 13.74 -2.86 13.04
N GLY A 147 12.60 -3.55 13.20
CA GLY A 147 12.08 -4.05 14.47
C GLY A 147 11.29 -3.04 15.29
N ILE A 148 11.07 -1.85 14.75
CA ILE A 148 10.24 -0.77 15.29
C ILE A 148 8.87 -0.83 14.58
N TYR A 149 7.78 -0.66 15.32
CA TYR A 149 6.40 -0.80 14.81
C TYR A 149 5.58 0.48 14.88
N ASN A 150 6.24 1.62 15.14
CA ASN A 150 5.61 2.93 15.26
C ASN A 150 6.25 4.00 14.36
N ASP A 151 6.97 3.59 13.31
CA ASP A 151 7.53 4.51 12.33
C ASP A 151 6.40 5.10 11.45
N LEU A 152 6.01 6.34 11.75
CA LEU A 152 4.92 7.04 11.04
C LEU A 152 5.19 7.16 9.54
N GLY A 153 4.20 6.82 8.73
CA GLY A 153 4.28 6.82 7.26
C GLY A 153 5.18 5.72 6.67
N GLN A 154 5.85 4.92 7.49
CA GLN A 154 6.73 3.85 7.05
C GLN A 154 6.15 2.48 7.38
N ASP A 155 5.75 2.25 8.64
CA ASP A 155 5.07 1.01 9.01
C ASP A 155 3.67 0.95 8.40
N ALA A 156 3.01 -0.19 8.51
CA ALA A 156 1.66 -0.35 7.99
C ALA A 156 0.70 -0.93 9.04
N ILE A 157 -0.58 -0.61 8.88
CA ILE A 157 -1.68 -1.11 9.71
C ILE A 157 -2.83 -1.57 8.83
N ALA A 158 -3.34 -2.78 9.09
CA ALA A 158 -4.57 -3.29 8.50
C ALA A 158 -5.64 -3.43 9.59
N VAL A 159 -6.89 -3.16 9.22
CA VAL A 159 -8.06 -3.23 10.12
C VAL A 159 -9.07 -4.24 9.58
N GLY A 160 -9.57 -5.09 10.47
CA GLY A 160 -10.57 -6.10 10.18
C GLY A 160 -10.09 -7.13 9.16
N ASN A 161 -10.85 -7.25 8.07
CA ASN A 161 -10.61 -8.21 6.99
C ASN A 161 -10.04 -7.54 5.73
N SER A 162 -9.60 -6.28 5.80
CA SER A 162 -8.99 -5.66 4.62
C SER A 162 -7.74 -6.40 4.19
N LYS A 163 -7.58 -6.57 2.88
CA LYS A 163 -6.33 -7.06 2.31
C LYS A 163 -5.26 -5.98 2.34
N GLY A 164 -5.63 -4.71 2.16
CA GLY A 164 -4.73 -3.58 2.23
C GLY A 164 -4.33 -3.24 3.67
N ALA A 165 -3.04 -2.96 3.84
CA ALA A 165 -2.50 -2.36 5.05
C ALA A 165 -2.10 -0.91 4.73
N ALA A 166 -2.87 0.06 5.21
CA ALA A 166 -2.56 1.48 5.08
C ALA A 166 -1.26 1.81 5.81
N LEU A 167 -0.60 2.93 5.48
CA LEU A 167 0.56 3.37 6.25
C LEU A 167 0.16 3.64 7.70
N PHE A 168 1.05 3.34 8.64
CA PHE A 168 0.81 3.63 10.04
C PHE A 168 0.87 5.15 10.24
N GLY A 169 -0.28 5.74 10.53
CA GLY A 169 -0.44 7.14 10.83
C GLY A 169 -0.89 7.38 12.27
N ARG A 170 -1.23 8.62 12.58
CA ARG A 170 -1.74 9.08 13.89
C ARG A 170 -3.23 8.83 14.08
N VAL A 171 -3.94 8.52 12.99
CA VAL A 171 -5.37 8.30 12.99
C VAL A 171 -5.68 6.93 12.40
N LEU A 172 -6.48 6.15 13.12
CA LEU A 172 -6.99 4.85 12.71
C LEU A 172 -8.48 4.96 12.38
N MET A 173 -8.91 4.33 11.29
CA MET A 173 -10.32 4.16 10.98
C MET A 173 -10.79 2.74 11.29
N VAL A 174 -11.82 2.61 12.13
CA VAL A 174 -12.45 1.33 12.46
C VAL A 174 -13.97 1.47 12.28
N ASP A 175 -14.56 0.70 11.35
CA ASP A 175 -15.99 0.80 11.01
C ASP A 175 -16.49 2.26 10.81
N GLU A 176 -15.75 3.03 9.99
CA GLU A 176 -16.04 4.45 9.67
C GLU A 176 -15.91 5.44 10.85
N GLN A 177 -15.48 4.97 12.03
CA GLN A 177 -15.12 5.81 13.17
C GLN A 177 -13.62 6.08 13.18
N LEU A 178 -13.25 7.32 13.54
CA LEU A 178 -11.87 7.77 13.58
C LEU A 178 -11.35 7.81 15.02
N PHE A 179 -10.13 7.34 15.22
CA PHE A 179 -9.46 7.31 16.51
C PHE A 179 -8.06 7.89 16.38
N HIS A 180 -7.63 8.70 17.34
CA HIS A 180 -6.20 8.90 17.56
C HIS A 180 -5.59 7.57 17.99
N VAL A 181 -4.42 7.24 17.46
CA VAL A 181 -3.73 5.98 17.78
C VAL A 181 -2.26 6.24 18.06
N GLU A 182 -1.71 5.51 19.03
CA GLU A 182 -0.28 5.43 19.26
C GLU A 182 0.12 3.99 19.56
N VAL A 183 1.33 3.63 19.16
CA VAL A 183 1.92 2.31 19.37
C VAL A 183 3.30 2.51 20.00
N ASP A 184 3.66 1.66 20.96
CA ASP A 184 5.03 1.63 21.48
C ASP A 184 6.04 1.16 20.42
N GLU A 185 7.33 1.42 20.65
CA GLU A 185 8.38 1.12 19.67
C GLU A 185 8.39 -0.37 19.25
N GLN A 186 8.11 -1.29 20.18
CA GLN A 186 8.19 -2.72 19.92
C GLN A 186 6.88 -3.32 19.35
N GLY A 187 5.83 -2.51 19.23
CA GLY A 187 4.50 -2.96 18.83
C GLY A 187 3.88 -3.95 19.83
N ASN A 188 4.13 -3.77 21.12
CA ASN A 188 3.55 -4.59 22.18
C ASN A 188 2.26 -3.98 22.75
N THR A 189 2.11 -2.66 22.68
CA THR A 189 0.93 -1.94 23.16
C THR A 189 0.47 -0.91 22.13
N LEU A 190 -0.85 -0.89 21.89
CA LEU A 190 -1.54 0.16 21.14
C LEU A 190 -2.48 0.87 22.08
N ARG A 191 -2.47 2.21 22.06
CA ARG A 191 -3.48 3.02 22.73
C ARG A 191 -4.28 3.82 21.72
N TYR A 192 -5.58 3.98 21.98
CA TYR A 192 -6.46 4.76 21.12
C TYR A 192 -7.49 5.57 21.92
N ARG A 193 -8.03 6.61 21.29
CA ARG A 193 -9.18 7.39 21.78
C ARG A 193 -9.92 8.01 20.60
N PRO A 194 -11.20 8.40 20.75
CA PRO A 194 -11.94 9.04 19.67
C PRO A 194 -11.19 10.23 19.07
N TYR A 195 -11.19 10.33 17.75
CA TYR A 195 -10.64 11.48 17.04
C TYR A 195 -11.58 12.69 17.22
N ASP A 196 -11.01 13.82 17.61
CA ASP A 196 -11.70 15.06 17.96
C ASP A 196 -11.36 16.23 17.02
N GLY A 197 -10.55 16.00 16.00
CA GLY A 197 -10.19 17.01 15.01
C GLY A 197 -11.27 17.20 13.93
N GLU A 198 -11.03 18.18 13.05
CA GLU A 198 -11.94 18.42 11.92
C GLU A 198 -11.92 17.25 10.93
N THR A 199 -13.08 16.94 10.39
CA THR A 199 -13.28 15.87 9.39
C THR A 199 -14.02 16.41 8.19
N GLY A 200 -13.66 15.94 7.00
CA GLY A 200 -14.48 16.06 5.79
C GLY A 200 -15.00 14.70 5.34
N VAL A 201 -15.51 14.67 4.12
CA VAL A 201 -16.01 13.45 3.47
C VAL A 201 -15.21 13.19 2.20
N ILE A 202 -14.93 11.94 1.92
CA ILE A 202 -14.27 11.49 0.69
C ILE A 202 -15.05 10.30 0.12
N ASP A 203 -15.18 10.23 -1.20
CA ASP A 203 -15.70 9.07 -1.91
C ASP A 203 -14.74 8.71 -3.05
N VAL A 204 -14.13 7.53 -2.93
CA VAL A 204 -13.20 6.99 -3.93
C VAL A 204 -13.73 5.74 -4.62
N THR A 205 -14.96 5.33 -4.33
CA THR A 205 -15.51 4.03 -4.76
C THR A 205 -16.69 4.16 -5.70
N SER A 206 -17.54 5.19 -5.54
CA SER A 206 -18.77 5.34 -6.33
C SER A 206 -18.49 5.55 -7.82
N GLU A 207 -17.44 6.31 -8.14
CA GLU A 207 -17.04 6.63 -9.53
C GLU A 207 -15.77 5.88 -9.95
N PHE A 208 -15.50 4.73 -9.32
CA PHE A 208 -14.44 3.83 -9.76
C PHE A 208 -14.87 3.04 -11.00
N GLY A 209 -14.31 3.38 -12.15
CA GLY A 209 -14.82 2.93 -13.45
C GLY A 209 -14.41 1.53 -13.92
N LEU A 210 -13.45 0.87 -13.25
CA LEU A 210 -13.01 -0.46 -13.68
C LEU A 210 -14.04 -1.51 -13.26
N LYS A 211 -14.35 -2.42 -14.19
CA LYS A 211 -15.15 -3.62 -13.88
C LYS A 211 -14.28 -4.72 -13.28
N ALA A 212 -13.62 -4.40 -12.16
CA ALA A 212 -12.74 -5.25 -11.37
C ALA A 212 -13.00 -4.98 -9.88
N ASP A 213 -12.63 -5.93 -9.03
CA ASP A 213 -12.70 -5.76 -7.58
C ASP A 213 -11.54 -4.85 -7.15
N LEU A 214 -11.88 -3.73 -6.50
CA LEU A 214 -10.91 -2.86 -5.85
C LEU A 214 -10.59 -3.48 -4.49
N GLU A 215 -9.49 -4.22 -4.41
CA GLU A 215 -9.11 -5.01 -3.24
C GLU A 215 -8.32 -4.19 -2.20
N SER A 216 -7.71 -3.09 -2.64
CA SER A 216 -7.12 -2.07 -1.79
C SER A 216 -7.07 -0.72 -2.49
N ALA A 217 -7.25 0.36 -1.73
CA ALA A 217 -7.14 1.74 -2.19
C ALA A 217 -6.69 2.64 -1.05
N ILE A 218 -5.38 2.78 -0.91
CA ILE A 218 -4.72 3.47 0.20
C ILE A 218 -4.44 4.91 -0.20
N PHE A 219 -5.08 5.83 0.53
CA PHE A 219 -4.89 7.27 0.41
C PHE A 219 -4.22 7.81 1.65
N SER A 220 -3.15 8.59 1.48
CA SER A 220 -2.38 9.14 2.59
C SER A 220 -2.15 10.64 2.43
N THR A 221 -2.00 11.35 3.54
CA THR A 221 -1.47 12.72 3.50
C THR A 221 0.02 12.70 3.20
N ALA A 222 0.56 13.83 2.72
CA ALA A 222 2.02 13.98 2.58
C ALA A 222 2.72 13.65 3.91
N GLY A 223 3.74 12.79 3.86
CA GLY A 223 4.47 12.31 5.05
C GLY A 223 3.79 11.17 5.82
N GLY A 224 2.60 10.73 5.43
CA GLY A 224 1.95 9.53 6.00
C GLY A 224 1.36 9.70 7.41
N ASP A 225 1.22 10.93 7.91
CA ASP A 225 0.59 11.20 9.21
C ASP A 225 -0.86 10.66 9.29
N MET A 226 -1.55 10.58 8.16
CA MET A 226 -2.86 9.96 8.01
C MET A 226 -2.83 9.06 6.78
N SER A 227 -3.34 7.84 6.89
CA SER A 227 -3.41 6.88 5.79
C SER A 227 -4.57 5.93 6.02
N PHE A 228 -5.36 5.69 4.97
CA PHE A 228 -6.56 4.86 5.07
C PHE A 228 -6.69 4.00 3.83
N ASP A 229 -7.00 2.72 4.02
CA ASP A 229 -7.50 1.86 2.95
C ASP A 229 -9.00 2.07 2.82
N LEU A 230 -9.41 2.67 1.70
CA LEU A 230 -10.79 3.06 1.41
C LEU A 230 -11.48 2.10 0.42
N SER A 231 -10.83 1.01 0.02
CA SER A 231 -11.41 0.05 -0.94
C SER A 231 -12.72 -0.60 -0.47
N GLY A 232 -12.86 -0.81 0.84
CA GLY A 232 -14.01 -1.47 1.44
C GLY A 232 -15.19 -0.54 1.75
N THR A 233 -15.06 0.77 1.55
CA THR A 233 -16.12 1.74 1.87
C THR A 233 -17.21 1.72 0.81
N LYS A 234 -18.45 2.06 1.21
CA LYS A 234 -19.59 2.14 0.28
C LYS A 234 -19.96 3.60 0.06
N GLY A 235 -19.24 4.25 -0.85
CA GLY A 235 -19.40 5.66 -1.16
C GLY A 235 -18.69 6.58 -0.17
N GLU A 236 -19.38 7.62 0.27
CA GLU A 236 -18.87 8.65 1.17
C GLU A 236 -18.43 8.10 2.53
N VAL A 237 -17.19 8.40 2.92
CA VAL A 237 -16.62 8.09 4.24
C VAL A 237 -16.01 9.33 4.88
N ARG A 238 -16.07 9.42 6.21
CA ARG A 238 -15.45 10.53 6.94
C ARG A 238 -13.96 10.26 7.16
N VAL A 239 -13.15 11.25 6.82
CA VAL A 239 -11.71 11.27 7.10
C VAL A 239 -11.33 12.64 7.68
N PRO A 240 -10.19 12.77 8.38
CA PRO A 240 -9.68 14.07 8.79
C PRO A 240 -9.58 15.06 7.62
N VAL A 241 -9.68 16.35 7.91
CA VAL A 241 -9.39 17.40 6.92
C VAL A 241 -7.91 17.32 6.53
N GLY A 242 -7.63 17.36 5.23
CA GLY A 242 -6.28 17.18 4.72
C GLY A 242 -6.20 17.14 3.20
N SER A 243 -4.99 17.01 2.68
CA SER A 243 -4.72 16.82 1.26
C SER A 243 -4.15 15.42 1.06
N TYR A 244 -4.92 14.55 0.41
CA TYR A 244 -4.59 13.13 0.27
C TYR A 244 -4.01 12.82 -1.11
N GLU A 245 -3.15 11.82 -1.19
CA GLU A 245 -2.68 11.24 -2.44
C GLU A 245 -2.92 9.74 -2.45
N LEU A 246 -3.16 9.18 -3.64
CA LEU A 246 -3.17 7.73 -3.83
C LEU A 246 -1.75 7.19 -3.58
N THR A 247 -1.54 6.50 -2.47
CA THR A 247 -0.27 5.84 -2.16
C THR A 247 -0.16 4.52 -2.91
N PHE A 248 -1.23 3.72 -2.85
CA PHE A 248 -1.25 2.38 -3.44
C PHE A 248 -2.69 1.94 -3.67
N ALA A 249 -2.97 1.29 -4.79
CA ALA A 249 -4.19 0.52 -4.95
C ALA A 249 -3.90 -0.80 -5.67
N PHE A 250 -4.81 -1.75 -5.50
CA PHE A 250 -4.74 -3.06 -6.14
C PHE A 250 -6.12 -3.47 -6.63
N VAL A 251 -6.17 -3.94 -7.87
CA VAL A 251 -7.39 -4.43 -8.50
C VAL A 251 -7.23 -5.87 -8.93
N ALA A 252 -8.32 -6.63 -8.82
CA ALA A 252 -8.38 -8.02 -9.23
C ALA A 252 -9.65 -8.34 -10.01
N LYS A 253 -9.54 -9.25 -10.98
CA LYS A 253 -10.67 -9.83 -11.69
C LYS A 253 -10.35 -11.27 -12.08
N GLY A 254 -10.76 -12.22 -11.23
CA GLY A 254 -10.37 -13.60 -11.40
C GLY A 254 -8.87 -13.77 -11.20
N SER A 255 -8.16 -14.23 -12.24
CA SER A 255 -6.69 -14.32 -12.23
C SER A 255 -6.00 -13.01 -12.62
N ASP A 256 -6.74 -12.06 -13.18
CA ASP A 256 -6.17 -10.83 -13.71
C ASP A 256 -5.99 -9.81 -12.59
N THR A 257 -4.80 -9.23 -12.46
CA THR A 257 -4.51 -8.24 -11.41
C THR A 257 -3.70 -7.09 -11.96
N ALA A 258 -3.75 -5.95 -11.26
CA ALA A 258 -2.85 -4.83 -11.48
C ALA A 258 -2.63 -4.06 -10.18
N LYS A 259 -1.43 -3.52 -10.00
CA LYS A 259 -1.16 -2.48 -9.00
C LYS A 259 -1.40 -1.11 -9.61
N ILE A 260 -1.74 -0.15 -8.76
CA ILE A 260 -2.04 1.22 -9.15
C ILE A 260 -1.24 2.14 -8.22
N ALA A 261 -0.49 3.05 -8.81
CA ALA A 261 0.23 4.12 -8.13
C ALA A 261 -0.40 5.47 -8.50
N ARG A 262 -0.04 6.51 -7.75
CA ARG A 262 -0.51 7.88 -8.00
C ARG A 262 -0.38 8.34 -9.45
N GLY A 263 0.76 8.04 -10.10
CA GLY A 263 1.06 8.55 -11.44
C GLY A 263 1.02 10.08 -11.50
N LYS A 264 0.07 10.60 -12.26
CA LYS A 264 -0.22 12.03 -12.48
C LYS A 264 -1.45 12.52 -11.73
N MET A 265 -2.08 11.68 -10.92
CA MET A 265 -3.25 12.05 -10.14
C MET A 265 -2.94 13.26 -9.25
N GLU A 266 -3.85 14.24 -9.29
CA GLU A 266 -3.78 15.40 -8.42
C GLU A 266 -4.02 15.01 -6.96
N LEU A 267 -3.58 15.86 -6.04
CA LEU A 267 -3.91 15.68 -4.63
C LEU A 267 -5.42 15.90 -4.45
N LEU A 268 -6.03 15.12 -3.58
CA LEU A 268 -7.45 15.17 -3.26
C LEU A 268 -7.66 16.00 -1.99
N PRO A 269 -8.12 17.26 -2.10
CA PRO A 269 -8.37 18.10 -0.93
C PRO A 269 -9.68 17.68 -0.26
N VAL A 270 -9.60 17.37 1.03
CA VAL A 270 -10.76 17.12 1.89
C VAL A 270 -10.90 18.28 2.85
N THR A 271 -12.05 18.96 2.84
CA THR A 271 -12.34 20.11 3.71
C THR A 271 -13.53 19.79 4.62
N ALA A 272 -13.71 20.55 5.70
CA ALA A 272 -14.84 20.34 6.62
C ALA A 272 -16.21 20.62 5.97
N GLU A 273 -16.26 21.48 4.94
CA GLU A 273 -17.49 21.96 4.32
C GLU A 273 -17.86 21.21 3.04
N GLN A 274 -16.88 20.61 2.36
CA GLN A 274 -17.06 19.99 1.04
C GLN A 274 -16.50 18.57 1.03
N GLY A 275 -17.33 17.65 0.53
CA GLY A 275 -16.90 16.29 0.21
C GLY A 275 -16.00 16.27 -1.03
N ALA A 276 -15.09 15.31 -1.08
CA ALA A 276 -14.22 15.08 -2.22
C ALA A 276 -14.66 13.79 -2.95
N LEU A 277 -15.14 13.92 -4.18
CA LEU A 277 -15.48 12.78 -5.05
C LEU A 277 -14.33 12.55 -6.04
N LEU A 278 -13.84 11.31 -6.11
CA LEU A 278 -12.78 10.92 -7.03
C LEU A 278 -13.35 10.09 -8.18
N GLU A 279 -13.28 10.64 -9.39
CA GLU A 279 -13.56 9.93 -10.64
C GLU A 279 -12.25 9.35 -11.19
N TRP A 280 -12.11 8.02 -11.18
CA TRP A 280 -10.88 7.33 -11.57
C TRP A 280 -11.19 5.89 -11.98
N GLY A 281 -10.20 5.11 -12.43
CA GLY A 281 -10.46 3.73 -12.82
C GLY A 281 -11.11 3.55 -14.18
N SER A 282 -11.28 4.61 -14.98
CA SER A 282 -11.86 4.47 -16.33
C SER A 282 -10.86 4.86 -17.42
N GLU A 283 -11.10 4.34 -18.63
CA GLU A 283 -10.31 4.62 -19.85
C GLU A 283 -8.79 4.52 -19.66
N LEU A 284 -8.24 3.32 -19.90
CA LEU A 284 -6.80 3.11 -19.82
C LEU A 284 -6.10 3.58 -21.10
N ALA A 285 -5.19 4.53 -20.95
CA ALA A 285 -4.34 5.05 -22.01
C ALA A 285 -2.88 4.63 -21.80
N GLY A 286 -2.31 3.94 -22.78
CA GLY A 286 -0.87 3.63 -22.81
C GLY A 286 -0.07 4.78 -23.41
N ALA A 287 0.99 5.22 -22.72
CA ALA A 287 1.94 6.21 -23.22
C ALA A 287 3.34 5.58 -23.35
N PRO A 288 3.99 5.63 -24.53
CA PRO A 288 5.36 5.16 -24.66
C PRO A 288 6.31 6.09 -23.91
N MET A 289 7.36 5.53 -23.30
CA MET A 289 8.38 6.36 -22.65
C MET A 289 9.30 6.97 -23.70
N VAL A 290 9.29 8.30 -23.81
CA VAL A 290 10.11 9.05 -24.76
C VAL A 290 11.23 9.79 -24.02
N ARG A 291 12.48 9.51 -24.37
CA ARG A 291 13.67 10.25 -23.90
C ARG A 291 14.20 11.11 -25.03
N ARG A 292 14.49 12.38 -24.73
CA ARG A 292 15.12 13.31 -25.68
C ARG A 292 16.55 13.62 -25.24
N GLY A 293 17.52 13.30 -26.09
CA GLY A 293 18.94 13.59 -25.89
C GLY A 293 19.48 14.42 -27.05
N GLY A 294 19.55 15.74 -26.88
CA GLY A 294 19.99 16.64 -27.95
C GLY A 294 19.07 16.57 -29.19
N ALA A 295 19.61 16.11 -30.32
CA ALA A 295 18.88 15.93 -31.58
C ALA A 295 18.20 14.55 -31.71
N GLU A 296 18.44 13.63 -30.78
CA GLU A 296 17.88 12.28 -30.81
C GLU A 296 16.65 12.15 -29.91
N VAL A 297 15.66 11.41 -30.40
CA VAL A 297 14.45 11.00 -29.67
C VAL A 297 14.46 9.48 -29.60
N THR A 298 14.59 8.94 -28.39
CA THR A 298 14.52 7.50 -28.13
C THR A 298 13.14 7.17 -27.58
N ILE A 299 12.44 6.25 -28.25
CA ILE A 299 11.18 5.69 -27.77
C ILE A 299 11.51 4.34 -27.15
N SER A 300 11.27 4.19 -25.84
CA SER A 300 11.44 2.94 -25.11
C SER A 300 10.29 1.97 -25.47
N PRO A 301 10.54 0.66 -25.53
CA PRO A 301 9.46 -0.33 -25.54
C PRO A 301 8.64 -0.34 -24.24
N GLU A 302 9.15 0.26 -23.17
CA GLU A 302 8.42 0.47 -21.92
C GLU A 302 7.26 1.46 -22.15
N TYR A 303 6.06 1.04 -21.78
CA TYR A 303 4.84 1.84 -21.77
C TYR A 303 4.38 2.03 -20.34
N ARG A 304 3.78 3.19 -20.07
CA ARG A 304 3.07 3.45 -18.82
C ARG A 304 1.58 3.49 -19.13
N ILE A 305 0.76 2.86 -18.31
CA ILE A 305 -0.68 2.85 -18.47
C ILE A 305 -1.27 3.81 -17.45
N TYR A 306 -2.04 4.79 -17.92
CA TYR A 306 -2.72 5.75 -17.07
C TYR A 306 -4.23 5.60 -17.19
N GLY A 307 -4.97 5.76 -16.09
CA GLY A 307 -6.41 5.97 -16.12
C GLY A 307 -6.78 7.44 -16.25
N ASN A 308 -8.08 7.72 -16.36
CA ASN A 308 -8.62 9.06 -16.50
C ASN A 308 -8.33 9.99 -15.31
N GLY A 309 -8.21 9.46 -14.09
CA GLY A 309 -7.83 10.21 -12.89
C GLY A 309 -6.34 10.53 -12.83
N GLY A 310 -5.55 10.04 -13.79
CA GLY A 310 -4.10 10.21 -13.83
C GLY A 310 -3.33 9.12 -13.08
N GLU A 311 -4.00 8.17 -12.44
CA GLU A 311 -3.38 7.03 -11.76
C GLU A 311 -2.61 6.12 -12.74
N GLU A 312 -1.48 5.56 -12.30
CA GLU A 312 -0.61 4.71 -13.11
C GLU A 312 -0.81 3.24 -12.76
N TYR A 313 -1.09 2.40 -13.76
CA TYR A 313 -1.23 0.96 -13.60
C TYR A 313 0.06 0.23 -13.98
N TYR A 314 0.45 -0.76 -13.17
CA TYR A 314 1.69 -1.51 -13.32
C TYR A 314 1.57 -2.92 -12.68
N ASP A 315 2.63 -3.73 -12.80
CA ASP A 315 2.70 -5.10 -12.25
C ASP A 315 1.47 -5.96 -12.58
N PHE A 316 0.99 -5.84 -13.80
CA PHE A 316 -0.16 -6.60 -14.25
C PHE A 316 0.15 -8.09 -14.30
N THR A 317 -0.81 -8.92 -13.90
CA THR A 317 -0.76 -10.37 -14.05
C THR A 317 -2.01 -10.84 -14.79
N PRO A 318 -1.92 -11.63 -15.87
CA PRO A 318 -0.69 -11.89 -16.63
C PRO A 318 -0.14 -10.59 -17.23
N ASP A 319 1.17 -10.55 -17.52
CA ASP A 319 1.83 -9.39 -18.12
C ASP A 319 1.14 -9.03 -19.45
N PRO A 320 0.51 -7.84 -19.55
CA PRO A 320 -0.33 -7.44 -20.66
C PRO A 320 0.58 -6.80 -21.68
N LEU A 321 1.61 -7.52 -22.16
CA LEU A 321 2.39 -7.03 -23.29
C LEU A 321 1.40 -6.63 -24.39
N PRO A 322 1.31 -5.34 -24.76
CA PRO A 322 0.38 -4.93 -25.78
C PRO A 322 0.88 -5.56 -27.06
N SER A 323 0.15 -6.56 -27.54
CA SER A 323 0.46 -7.23 -28.81
C SER A 323 0.37 -6.28 -30.00
N GLN A 324 -0.21 -5.08 -29.82
CA GLN A 324 -0.43 -4.07 -30.85
C GLN A 324 -0.26 -2.64 -30.32
N TYR A 325 0.25 -1.75 -31.16
CA TYR A 325 0.24 -0.29 -30.95
C TYR A 325 -0.44 0.41 -32.13
N GLU A 326 -1.04 1.57 -31.87
CA GLU A 326 -1.58 2.48 -32.88
C GLU A 326 -1.10 3.90 -32.62
N ILE A 327 -0.65 4.59 -33.66
CA ILE A 327 -0.25 6.00 -33.63
C ILE A 327 -1.29 6.76 -34.44
N LYS A 328 -1.87 7.81 -33.84
CA LYS A 328 -2.84 8.70 -34.48
C LYS A 328 -2.35 10.14 -34.46
N ASP A 329 -2.86 10.92 -35.41
CA ASP A 329 -2.72 12.37 -35.45
C ASP A 329 -3.64 12.98 -34.38
N ALA A 330 -3.08 13.81 -33.50
CA ALA A 330 -3.78 14.31 -32.31
C ALA A 330 -4.91 15.31 -32.64
N GLU A 331 -4.83 16.04 -33.75
CA GLU A 331 -5.84 17.04 -34.13
C GLU A 331 -6.99 16.44 -34.94
N THR A 332 -6.69 15.40 -35.72
CA THR A 332 -7.65 14.82 -36.68
C THR A 332 -8.17 13.44 -36.28
N ASP A 333 -7.62 12.84 -35.21
CA ASP A 333 -7.79 11.43 -34.81
C ASP A 333 -7.50 10.42 -35.95
N LYS A 334 -6.81 10.87 -37.01
CA LYS A 334 -6.52 10.03 -38.16
C LYS A 334 -5.40 9.06 -37.81
N ARG A 335 -5.64 7.76 -38.04
CA ARG A 335 -4.62 6.72 -37.87
C ARG A 335 -3.42 6.95 -38.80
N LEU A 336 -2.25 7.13 -38.20
CA LEU A 336 -0.96 7.30 -38.88
C LEU A 336 -0.21 5.97 -39.02
N LYS A 337 -0.23 5.13 -37.98
CA LYS A 337 0.47 3.83 -38.00
C LYS A 337 -0.22 2.82 -37.09
N LYS A 338 -0.12 1.54 -37.44
CA LYS A 338 -0.45 0.40 -36.57
C LYS A 338 0.66 -0.64 -36.67
N GLY A 339 0.99 -1.30 -35.58
CA GLY A 339 1.97 -2.38 -35.56
C GLY A 339 1.81 -3.29 -34.37
N SER A 340 2.73 -4.24 -34.24
CA SER A 340 2.87 -5.11 -33.07
C SER A 340 4.20 -4.83 -32.40
N LEU A 341 4.22 -4.85 -31.07
CA LEU A 341 5.49 -4.85 -30.33
C LEU A 341 6.11 -6.26 -30.44
N PRO A 342 7.45 -6.37 -30.53
CA PRO A 342 8.11 -7.67 -30.48
C PRO A 342 7.71 -8.38 -29.17
N SER A 343 7.37 -9.66 -29.27
CA SER A 343 7.28 -10.51 -28.08
C SER A 343 8.66 -10.55 -27.43
N GLY A 344 8.75 -10.09 -26.18
CA GLY A 344 9.96 -10.17 -25.35
C GLY A 344 10.38 -11.60 -25.06
#